data_AF-A0A399J0V7-F1
#
_entry.id   AF-A0A399J0V7-F1
#
_cell.length_a   1.000
_cell.length_b   1.000
_cell.length_c   1.000
_cell.angle_alpha   90.00
_cell.angle_beta   90.00
_cell.angle_gamma   90.00
#
_symmetry.space_group_name_H-M   'P 1'
#
loop_
_entity.id
_entity.type
_entity.pdbx_description
1 polymer ?
#
loop_
_entity_poly.entity_id
_entity_poly.type
_entity_poly.pdbx_seq_one_letter_code
_entity_poly.pdbx_strand_id
1 'polypeptide(L)'
;MAFEAIRARQGAPRVSCICDECLRSEIVAAPHGRRGSDSDDQAAAKVQRLGWSFIGKRLRCPACEARRKVVKVNTGKRKAVVPAQPPRAPTKAQKREIIELLHDVYDAGKECYRRNDTDETVASVLEVMPGWVTALRKEFFGDGGGNEEMTALAGDLESFLTSAKAAQSECEQKAQALATEIARVEQLRKRLAGIEGAVGPRLLSRVK
;
A
#
# COMPACT_ATOMS: atom_id res chain seq x y z
N MET A 1 -19.60 15.55 -2.05
CA MET A 1 -20.89 14.85 -1.87
C MET A 1 -20.56 13.37 -1.85
N ALA A 2 -20.94 12.64 -0.81
CA ALA A 2 -20.51 11.25 -0.61
C ALA A 2 -21.22 10.23 -1.52
N PHE A 3 -22.34 10.64 -2.10
CA PHE A 3 -23.23 9.85 -2.93
C PHE A 3 -23.39 10.52 -4.29
N GLU A 4 -23.17 9.76 -5.36
CA GLU A 4 -23.36 10.22 -6.74
C GLU A 4 -24.40 9.34 -7.43
N ALA A 5 -25.45 9.95 -7.97
CA ALA A 5 -26.54 9.22 -8.60
C ALA A 5 -26.13 8.69 -9.98
N ILE A 6 -26.18 7.38 -10.17
CA ILE A 6 -25.95 6.76 -11.48
C ILE A 6 -27.30 6.65 -12.19
N ARG A 7 -27.52 7.52 -13.18
CA ARG A 7 -28.73 7.50 -14.02
C ARG A 7 -28.61 6.39 -15.07
N ALA A 8 -29.20 5.23 -14.80
CA ALA A 8 -29.38 4.18 -15.80
C ALA A 8 -30.71 4.36 -16.54
N ARG A 9 -30.72 4.17 -17.87
CA ARG A 9 -31.93 4.27 -18.72
C ARG A 9 -32.90 3.10 -18.52
N GLN A 10 -32.41 1.99 -17.98
CA GLN A 10 -33.17 0.79 -17.60
C GLN A 10 -32.55 0.16 -16.33
N GLY A 11 -33.39 -0.39 -15.46
CA GLY A 11 -33.00 -1.05 -14.21
C GLY A 11 -33.27 -0.23 -12.94
N ALA A 12 -33.11 -0.88 -11.78
CA ALA A 12 -33.31 -0.23 -10.50
C ALA A 12 -32.31 0.93 -10.30
N PRO A 13 -32.74 2.07 -9.74
CA PRO A 13 -31.88 3.22 -9.48
C PRO A 13 -30.69 2.84 -8.60
N ARG A 14 -29.50 3.39 -8.93
CA ARG A 14 -28.23 3.11 -8.25
C ARG A 14 -27.54 4.39 -7.83
N VAL A 15 -26.73 4.29 -6.78
CA VAL A 15 -25.92 5.36 -6.22
C VAL A 15 -24.49 4.85 -6.06
N SER A 16 -23.52 5.62 -6.56
CA SER A 16 -22.10 5.43 -6.29
C SER A 16 -21.76 6.05 -4.95
N CYS A 17 -21.08 5.28 -4.11
CA CYS A 17 -20.68 5.65 -2.76
C CYS A 17 -19.15 5.73 -2.74
N ILE A 18 -18.59 6.91 -2.52
CA ILE A 18 -17.13 7.12 -2.57
C ILE A 18 -16.60 7.38 -1.17
N CYS A 19 -15.55 6.65 -0.77
CA CYS A 19 -14.89 6.88 0.51
C CYS A 19 -14.06 8.18 0.48
N ASP A 20 -14.28 9.05 1.46
CA ASP A 20 -13.58 10.34 1.54
C ASP A 20 -12.07 10.23 1.87
N GLU A 21 -11.59 9.04 2.29
CA GLU A 21 -10.19 8.85 2.71
C GLU A 21 -9.34 8.08 1.71
N CYS A 22 -9.87 6.99 1.15
CA CYS A 22 -9.14 6.13 0.22
C CYS A 22 -9.71 6.16 -1.20
N LEU A 23 -10.73 6.98 -1.45
CA LEU A 23 -11.43 7.11 -2.73
C LEU A 23 -12.03 5.81 -3.29
N ARG A 24 -12.09 4.75 -2.47
CA ARG A 24 -12.78 3.51 -2.84
C ARG A 24 -14.24 3.82 -3.15
N SER A 25 -14.70 3.41 -4.33
CA SER A 25 -16.09 3.54 -4.77
C SER A 25 -16.83 2.20 -4.71
N GLU A 26 -18.11 2.22 -4.33
CA GLU A 26 -18.99 1.05 -4.37
C GLU A 26 -20.39 1.45 -4.85
N ILE A 27 -21.02 0.59 -5.65
CA ILE A 27 -22.31 0.88 -6.26
C ILE A 27 -23.41 0.17 -5.49
N VAL A 28 -24.36 0.94 -4.96
CA VAL A 28 -25.49 0.40 -4.20
C VAL A 28 -26.80 0.72 -4.91
N ALA A 29 -27.69 -0.27 -5.01
CA ALA A 29 -29.04 -0.06 -5.53
C ALA A 29 -29.87 0.71 -4.48
N ALA A 30 -30.05 2.01 -4.69
CA ALA A 30 -30.85 2.88 -3.84
C ALA A 30 -31.67 3.84 -4.72
N PRO A 31 -32.96 4.04 -4.43
CA PRO A 31 -33.78 5.00 -5.14
C PRO A 31 -33.22 6.40 -4.90
N HIS A 32 -32.96 7.13 -5.99
CA HIS A 32 -32.64 8.55 -5.93
C HIS A 32 -33.79 9.35 -6.53
N GLY A 33 -34.33 10.31 -5.77
CA GLY A 33 -35.43 11.15 -6.23
C GLY A 33 -35.01 12.03 -7.41
N ARG A 34 -35.98 12.46 -8.25
CA ARG A 34 -35.73 13.37 -9.39
C ARG A 34 -35.04 14.69 -8.98
N ARG A 35 -35.06 15.06 -7.70
CA ARG A 35 -34.46 16.27 -7.12
C ARG A 35 -33.35 16.01 -6.08
N GLY A 36 -32.74 14.83 -6.04
CA GLY A 36 -31.47 14.62 -5.34
C GLY A 36 -31.42 14.93 -3.83
N SER A 37 -32.55 15.07 -3.13
CA SER A 37 -32.57 15.43 -1.70
C SER A 37 -33.10 14.34 -0.75
N ASP A 38 -33.79 13.31 -1.25
CA ASP A 38 -34.59 12.43 -0.39
C ASP A 38 -34.10 10.97 -0.37
N SER A 39 -32.89 10.72 -0.86
CA SER A 39 -32.34 9.38 -1.09
C SER A 39 -31.06 9.05 -0.36
N ASP A 40 -30.37 10.07 0.14
CA ASP A 40 -29.09 9.89 0.81
C ASP A 40 -29.27 9.08 2.10
N ASP A 41 -30.42 9.18 2.77
CA ASP A 41 -30.73 8.40 3.97
C ASP A 41 -30.95 6.91 3.66
N GLN A 42 -31.61 6.58 2.54
CA GLN A 42 -31.80 5.18 2.12
C GLN A 42 -30.49 4.57 1.58
N ALA A 43 -29.71 5.35 0.85
CA ALA A 43 -28.38 4.96 0.39
C ALA A 43 -27.46 4.75 1.61
N ALA A 44 -27.43 5.69 2.56
CA ALA A 44 -26.66 5.58 3.79
C ALA A 44 -27.07 4.36 4.61
N ALA A 45 -28.37 4.08 4.79
CA ALA A 45 -28.82 2.90 5.52
C ALA A 45 -28.37 1.58 4.87
N LYS A 46 -28.39 1.49 3.53
CA LYS A 46 -27.91 0.29 2.80
C LYS A 46 -26.39 0.16 2.86
N VAL A 47 -25.68 1.26 2.71
CA VAL A 47 -24.22 1.32 2.74
C VAL A 47 -23.70 1.00 4.16
N GLN A 48 -24.41 1.45 5.20
CA GLN A 48 -24.16 1.05 6.59
C GLN A 48 -24.35 -0.45 6.83
N ARG A 49 -25.35 -1.10 6.21
CA ARG A 49 -25.48 -2.57 6.26
C ARG A 49 -24.33 -3.31 5.57
N LEU A 50 -23.68 -2.68 4.59
CA LEU A 50 -22.48 -3.19 3.93
C LEU A 50 -21.19 -2.89 4.74
N GLY A 51 -21.31 -2.36 5.96
CA GLY A 51 -20.19 -2.12 6.87
C GLY A 51 -19.48 -0.78 6.68
N TRP A 52 -20.03 0.11 5.86
CA TRP A 52 -19.50 1.47 5.74
C TRP A 52 -19.99 2.35 6.88
N SER A 53 -19.22 3.36 7.24
CA SER A 53 -19.63 4.34 8.26
C SER A 53 -19.92 5.69 7.63
N PHE A 54 -21.07 6.26 7.99
CA PHE A 54 -21.48 7.61 7.58
C PHE A 54 -21.67 8.46 8.83
N ILE A 55 -20.65 9.23 9.21
CA ILE A 55 -20.61 10.01 10.46
C ILE A 55 -20.26 11.46 10.10
N GLY A 56 -21.11 12.42 10.50
CA GLY A 56 -20.84 13.84 10.32
C GLY A 56 -20.67 14.26 8.86
N LYS A 57 -21.51 13.73 7.96
CA LYS A 57 -21.45 13.91 6.49
C LYS A 57 -20.19 13.35 5.81
N ARG A 58 -19.37 12.56 6.49
CA ARG A 58 -18.22 11.84 5.90
C ARG A 58 -18.53 10.36 5.74
N LEU A 59 -18.30 9.84 4.54
CA LEU A 59 -18.50 8.44 4.20
C LEU A 59 -17.16 7.71 4.17
N ARG A 60 -17.07 6.62 4.94
CA ARG A 60 -15.83 5.83 5.09
C ARG A 60 -16.12 4.36 4.83
N CYS A 61 -15.28 3.76 4.01
CA CYS A 61 -15.33 2.32 3.77
C CYS A 61 -14.99 1.53 5.06
N PRO A 62 -15.34 0.23 5.13
CA PRO A 62 -15.08 -0.61 6.29
C PRO A 62 -13.60 -0.62 6.70
N ALA A 63 -12.68 -0.60 5.72
CA ALA A 63 -11.24 -0.59 5.98
C ALA A 63 -10.77 0.73 6.62
N CYS A 64 -11.25 1.88 6.15
CA CYS A 64 -10.92 3.18 6.72
C CYS A 64 -11.54 3.38 8.10
N GLU A 65 -12.76 2.88 8.31
CA GLU A 65 -13.37 2.89 9.64
C GLU A 65 -12.62 1.97 10.62
N ALA A 66 -12.22 0.76 10.18
CA ALA A 66 -11.40 -0.14 10.98
C ALA A 66 -10.06 0.51 11.37
N ARG A 67 -9.37 1.16 10.42
CA ARG A 67 -8.15 1.94 10.70
C ARG A 67 -8.40 3.04 11.73
N ARG A 68 -9.50 3.80 11.60
CA ARG A 68 -9.86 4.85 12.57
C ARG A 68 -10.19 4.28 13.95
N LYS A 69 -10.89 3.14 14.02
CA LYS A 69 -11.20 2.45 15.28
C LYS A 69 -9.92 1.94 15.94
N VAL A 70 -8.98 1.37 15.19
CA VAL A 70 -7.66 0.97 15.72
C VAL A 70 -6.89 2.19 16.21
N VAL A 71 -6.84 3.30 15.46
CA VAL A 71 -6.19 4.54 15.93
C VAL A 71 -6.85 5.08 17.20
N LYS A 72 -8.20 5.09 17.29
CA LYS A 72 -8.95 5.49 18.49
C LYS A 72 -8.75 4.53 19.66
N VAL A 73 -8.58 3.24 19.42
CA VAL A 73 -8.26 2.26 20.46
C VAL A 73 -6.80 2.38 20.87
N ASN A 74 -5.88 2.75 19.99
CA ASN A 74 -4.49 3.02 20.35
C ASN A 74 -4.32 4.34 21.12
N THR A 75 -5.22 5.31 20.89
CA THR A 75 -5.26 6.58 21.64
C THR A 75 -6.16 6.53 22.89
N GLY A 76 -7.15 5.63 22.94
CA GLY A 76 -8.13 5.49 24.03
C GLY A 76 -8.00 4.23 24.90
N LYS A 77 -7.22 3.23 24.46
CA LYS A 77 -6.72 2.09 25.26
C LYS A 77 -5.19 2.10 25.28
N ARG A 78 -4.60 3.24 25.63
CA ARG A 78 -3.50 3.17 26.58
C ARG A 78 -4.16 2.84 27.91
N LYS A 79 -3.98 1.62 28.41
CA LYS A 79 -4.29 1.32 29.82
C LYS A 79 -3.74 2.48 30.63
N ALA A 80 -4.61 3.10 31.44
CA ALA A 80 -4.24 4.14 32.37
C ALA A 80 -3.10 3.61 33.26
N VAL A 81 -1.87 3.96 32.90
CA VAL A 81 -0.79 4.06 33.86
C VAL A 81 -1.08 5.37 34.60
N VAL A 82 -1.53 5.20 35.84
CA VAL A 82 -1.53 6.11 37.00
C VAL A 82 -0.75 7.42 36.78
N PRO A 83 -1.30 8.59 37.20
CA PRO A 83 -0.79 9.91 36.84
C PRO A 83 0.65 10.15 37.29
N ALA A 84 1.36 10.94 36.48
CA ALA A 84 2.59 11.68 36.73
C ALA A 84 3.22 11.46 38.13
N GLN A 85 3.98 10.37 38.26
CA GLN A 85 5.13 10.32 39.15
C GLN A 85 6.39 10.54 38.30
N PRO A 86 7.48 11.11 38.85
CA PRO A 86 8.72 11.35 38.12
C PRO A 86 9.11 10.07 37.35
N PRO A 87 9.74 10.21 36.16
CA PRO A 87 9.95 9.08 35.25
C PRO A 87 10.47 7.91 36.06
N ARG A 88 9.67 6.83 36.14
CA ARG A 88 10.06 5.61 36.86
C ARG A 88 11.41 5.22 36.29
N ALA A 89 12.48 5.48 37.02
CA ALA A 89 13.79 5.03 36.58
C ALA A 89 13.70 3.50 36.55
N PRO A 90 14.23 2.84 35.51
CA PRO A 90 14.29 1.39 35.50
C PRO A 90 14.98 0.95 36.80
N THR A 91 14.42 -0.08 37.44
CA THR A 91 15.02 -0.64 38.66
C THR A 91 16.44 -1.10 38.35
N LYS A 92 17.33 -1.16 39.36
CA LYS A 92 18.71 -1.59 39.14
C LYS A 92 18.80 -2.99 38.51
N ALA A 93 17.83 -3.87 38.80
CA ALA A 93 17.70 -5.18 38.16
C ALA A 93 17.39 -5.05 36.66
N GLN A 94 16.34 -4.31 36.31
CA GLN A 94 15.97 -4.06 34.91
C GLN A 94 17.07 -3.34 34.12
N LYS A 95 17.81 -2.43 34.75
CA LYS A 95 18.97 -1.79 34.11
C LYS A 95 20.05 -2.82 33.74
N ARG A 96 20.33 -3.78 34.62
CA ARG A 96 21.31 -4.84 34.36
C ARG A 96 20.85 -5.75 33.22
N GLU A 97 19.59 -6.18 33.26
CA GLU A 97 19.00 -7.03 32.22
C GLU A 97 19.00 -6.35 30.85
N ILE A 98 18.67 -5.05 30.78
CA ILE A 98 18.72 -4.28 29.53
C ILE A 98 20.16 -4.18 29.01
N ILE A 99 21.14 -3.88 29.88
CA ILE A 99 22.54 -3.75 29.47
C ILE A 99 23.11 -5.10 29.01
N GLU A 100 22.78 -6.19 29.70
CA GLU A 100 23.19 -7.55 29.34
C GLU A 100 22.63 -7.94 27.98
N LEU A 101 21.33 -7.74 27.75
CA LEU A 101 20.73 -8.03 26.44
C LEU A 101 21.28 -7.13 25.34
N LEU A 102 21.54 -5.85 25.63
CA LEU A 102 22.21 -4.94 24.68
C LEU A 102 23.61 -5.41 24.31
N HIS A 103 24.39 -6.00 25.23
CA HIS A 103 25.69 -6.57 24.87
C HIS A 103 25.61 -7.72 23.87
N ASP A 104 24.52 -8.49 23.88
CA ASP A 104 24.33 -9.61 22.97
C ASP A 104 23.85 -9.17 21.58
N VAL A 105 22.94 -8.18 21.53
CA VAL A 105 22.26 -7.77 20.29
C VAL A 105 22.87 -6.53 19.63
N TYR A 106 23.63 -5.71 20.36
CA TYR A 106 24.18 -4.45 19.87
C TYR A 106 25.69 -4.57 19.61
N ASP A 107 26.13 -4.13 18.43
CA ASP A 107 27.54 -4.09 18.07
C ASP A 107 28.14 -2.71 18.41
N ALA A 108 28.84 -2.62 19.54
CA ALA A 108 29.48 -1.39 19.99
C ALA A 108 30.58 -0.88 19.03
N GLY A 109 31.17 -1.77 18.21
CA GLY A 109 32.19 -1.36 17.24
C GLY A 109 31.61 -0.65 16.01
N LYS A 110 30.33 -0.90 15.72
CA LYS A 110 29.63 -0.37 14.54
C LYS A 110 28.45 0.54 14.88
N GLU A 111 28.20 0.77 16.17
CA GLU A 111 27.10 1.57 16.70
C GLU A 111 25.72 1.19 16.11
N CYS A 112 25.48 -0.12 15.95
CA CYS A 112 24.28 -0.63 15.30
C CYS A 112 23.77 -1.92 15.95
N TYR A 113 22.48 -2.18 15.78
CA TYR A 113 21.89 -3.47 16.12
C TYR A 113 22.29 -4.55 15.12
N ARG A 114 22.45 -5.77 15.63
CA ARG A 114 22.62 -6.98 14.83
C ARG A 114 21.25 -7.52 14.42
N ARG A 115 21.20 -8.20 13.27
CA ARG A 115 20.00 -8.91 12.78
C ARG A 115 18.78 -8.00 12.69
N ASN A 116 17.63 -8.43 13.22
CA ASN A 116 16.37 -7.68 13.21
C ASN A 116 16.09 -6.98 14.56
N ASP A 117 17.11 -6.84 15.40
CA ASP A 117 16.93 -6.24 16.72
C ASP A 117 16.89 -4.71 16.65
N THR A 118 16.11 -4.13 17.57
CA THR A 118 15.92 -2.68 17.74
C THR A 118 15.63 -2.40 19.22
N ASP A 119 15.66 -1.12 19.61
CA ASP A 119 15.21 -0.68 20.93
C ASP A 119 13.80 -1.23 21.28
N GLU A 120 12.92 -1.38 20.28
CA GLU A 120 11.55 -1.90 20.46
C GLU A 120 11.52 -3.41 20.69
N THR A 121 12.33 -4.21 19.98
CA THR A 121 12.35 -5.66 20.17
C THR A 121 12.95 -6.03 21.52
N VAL A 122 14.05 -5.36 21.91
CA VAL A 122 14.69 -5.51 23.23
C VAL A 122 13.71 -5.15 24.35
N ALA A 123 12.98 -4.04 24.20
CA ALA A 123 11.99 -3.63 25.17
C ALA A 123 10.80 -4.59 25.26
N SER A 124 10.37 -5.16 24.14
CA SER A 124 9.31 -6.17 24.09
C SER A 124 9.72 -7.47 24.78
N VAL A 125 10.98 -7.90 24.63
CA VAL A 125 11.48 -9.15 25.25
C VAL A 125 11.56 -9.01 26.77
N LEU A 126 12.00 -7.85 27.26
CA LEU A 126 12.14 -7.59 28.70
C LEU A 126 10.87 -6.99 29.34
N GLU A 127 9.80 -6.81 28.57
CA GLU A 127 8.55 -6.14 28.98
C GLU A 127 8.78 -4.76 29.63
N VAL A 128 9.78 -4.02 29.14
CA VAL A 128 10.15 -2.67 29.62
C VAL A 128 9.73 -1.59 28.63
N MET A 129 9.83 -0.33 29.04
CA MET A 129 9.56 0.80 28.15
C MET A 129 10.70 0.99 27.13
N PRO A 130 10.43 1.13 25.82
CA PRO A 130 11.46 1.34 24.79
C PRO A 130 12.37 2.54 25.07
N GLY A 131 11.81 3.62 25.63
CA GLY A 131 12.60 4.81 25.98
C GLY A 131 13.67 4.58 27.05
N TRP A 132 13.55 3.53 27.87
CA TRP A 132 14.61 3.15 28.81
C TRP A 132 15.76 2.44 28.12
N VAL A 133 15.45 1.58 27.14
CA VAL A 133 16.46 0.90 26.31
C VAL A 133 17.23 1.92 25.48
N THR A 134 16.52 2.86 24.83
CA THR A 134 17.17 3.95 24.09
C THR A 134 18.06 4.83 24.99
N ALA A 135 17.61 5.15 26.21
CA ALA A 135 18.42 5.95 27.14
C ALA A 135 19.69 5.21 27.58
N LEU A 136 19.58 3.92 27.93
CA LEU A 136 20.72 3.10 28.34
C LEU A 136 21.66 2.80 27.17
N ARG A 137 21.14 2.58 25.96
CA ARG A 137 21.96 2.45 24.76
C ARG A 137 22.76 3.74 24.51
N LYS A 138 22.11 4.90 24.54
CA LYS A 138 22.82 6.19 24.39
C LYS A 138 23.88 6.42 25.46
N GLU A 139 23.63 5.99 26.68
CA GLU A 139 24.54 6.16 27.82
C GLU A 139 25.74 5.20 27.78
N PHE A 140 25.56 3.94 27.37
CA PHE A 140 26.59 2.90 27.45
C PHE A 140 27.18 2.44 26.12
N PHE A 141 26.47 2.65 25.00
CA PHE A 141 26.81 2.08 23.68
C PHE A 141 26.87 3.11 22.54
N GLY A 142 26.23 4.28 22.68
CA GLY A 142 26.28 5.37 21.69
C GLY A 142 24.91 5.76 21.11
N ASP A 143 24.88 6.85 20.34
CA ASP A 143 23.63 7.41 19.79
C ASP A 143 23.07 6.60 18.62
N GLY A 144 23.89 5.74 18.01
CA GLY A 144 23.54 4.91 16.86
C GLY A 144 22.38 3.96 17.13
N GLY A 145 21.21 4.24 16.55
CA GLY A 145 20.02 3.37 16.59
C GLY A 145 19.77 2.62 15.28
N GLY A 146 20.75 2.65 14.37
CA GLY A 146 20.62 2.02 13.06
C GLY A 146 20.72 0.50 13.14
N ASN A 147 20.18 -0.16 12.11
CA ASN A 147 20.28 -1.59 11.93
C ASN A 147 20.94 -1.86 10.56
N GLU A 148 22.07 -2.56 10.55
CA GLU A 148 22.84 -2.84 9.32
C GLU A 148 22.03 -3.62 8.29
N GLU A 149 21.25 -4.61 8.74
CA GLU A 149 20.41 -5.44 7.86
C GLU A 149 19.32 -4.60 7.20
N MET A 150 18.76 -3.63 7.93
CA MET A 150 17.75 -2.73 7.36
C MET A 150 18.35 -1.86 6.26
N THR A 151 19.56 -1.34 6.47
CA THR A 151 20.25 -0.53 5.45
C THR A 151 20.70 -1.37 4.27
N ALA A 152 21.22 -2.58 4.51
CA ALA A 152 21.61 -3.52 3.45
C ALA A 152 20.39 -3.92 2.59
N LEU A 153 19.28 -4.31 3.24
CA LEU A 153 18.05 -4.69 2.55
C LEU A 153 17.46 -3.51 1.76
N ALA A 154 17.54 -2.29 2.29
CA ALA A 154 17.11 -1.10 1.55
C ALA A 154 17.94 -0.88 0.28
N GLY A 155 19.27 -1.06 0.36
CA GLY A 155 20.16 -1.01 -0.80
C GLY A 155 19.86 -2.10 -1.82
N ASP A 156 19.64 -3.34 -1.36
CA ASP A 156 19.28 -4.45 -2.22
C ASP A 156 17.96 -4.17 -2.96
N LEU A 157 16.93 -3.70 -2.26
CA LEU A 157 15.64 -3.33 -2.86
C LEU A 157 15.80 -2.25 -3.93
N GLU A 158 16.62 -1.23 -3.69
CA GLU A 158 16.88 -0.18 -4.67
C GLU A 158 17.61 -0.71 -5.91
N SER A 159 18.60 -1.59 -5.71
CA SER A 159 19.32 -2.24 -6.82
C SER A 159 18.40 -3.15 -7.65
N PHE A 160 17.51 -3.90 -7.00
CA PHE A 160 16.51 -4.74 -7.67
C PHE A 160 15.49 -3.92 -8.44
N LEU A 161 14.98 -2.83 -7.84
CA LEU A 161 14.06 -1.93 -8.53
C LEU A 161 14.70 -1.28 -9.76
N THR A 162 15.96 -0.87 -9.65
CA THR A 162 16.71 -0.28 -10.76
C THR A 162 16.90 -1.31 -11.88
N SER A 163 17.31 -2.53 -11.54
CA SER A 163 17.49 -3.62 -12.50
C SER A 163 16.17 -4.02 -13.16
N ALA A 164 15.08 -4.10 -12.40
CA ALA A 164 13.75 -4.41 -12.92
C ALA A 164 13.23 -3.34 -13.87
N LYS A 165 13.43 -2.05 -13.55
CA LYS A 165 13.08 -0.94 -14.45
C LYS A 165 13.89 -0.95 -15.74
N ALA A 166 15.18 -1.25 -15.66
CA ALA A 166 16.02 -1.41 -16.85
C ALA A 166 15.52 -2.55 -17.75
N ALA A 167 15.26 -3.73 -17.17
CA ALA A 167 14.72 -4.87 -17.89
C ALA A 167 13.33 -4.57 -18.49
N GLN A 168 12.47 -3.83 -17.78
CA GLN A 168 11.18 -3.38 -18.31
C GLN A 168 11.36 -2.49 -19.54
N SER A 169 12.26 -1.51 -19.47
CA SER A 169 12.53 -0.61 -20.61
C SER A 169 13.06 -1.38 -21.82
N GLU A 170 13.95 -2.35 -21.62
CA GLU A 170 14.43 -3.22 -22.70
C GLU A 170 13.31 -4.06 -23.32
N CYS A 171 12.41 -4.61 -22.50
CA CYS A 171 11.26 -5.37 -22.98
C CYS A 171 10.32 -4.48 -23.80
N GLU A 172 10.07 -3.25 -23.36
CA GLU A 172 9.26 -2.28 -24.08
C GLU A 172 9.88 -1.90 -25.44
N GLN A 173 11.20 -1.67 -25.49
CA GLN A 173 11.91 -1.40 -26.75
C GLN A 173 11.82 -2.58 -27.72
N LYS A 174 12.02 -3.81 -27.23
CA LYS A 174 11.87 -5.02 -28.04
C LYS A 174 10.44 -5.19 -28.53
N ALA A 175 9.44 -4.92 -27.68
CA ALA A 175 8.04 -4.97 -28.07
C ALA A 175 7.70 -3.95 -29.16
N GLN A 176 8.24 -2.73 -29.07
CA GLN A 176 8.08 -1.71 -30.12
C GLN A 176 8.73 -2.12 -31.44
N ALA A 177 9.95 -2.66 -31.41
CA ALA A 177 10.63 -3.16 -32.61
C ALA A 177 9.87 -4.32 -33.27
N LEU A 178 9.33 -5.24 -32.47
CA LEU A 178 8.47 -6.31 -32.98
C LEU A 178 7.18 -5.76 -33.58
N ALA A 179 6.56 -4.76 -32.97
CA ALA A 179 5.36 -4.12 -33.50
C ALA A 179 5.61 -3.46 -34.87
N THR A 180 6.76 -2.82 -35.06
CA THR A 180 7.12 -2.24 -36.37
C THR A 180 7.34 -3.30 -37.44
N GLU A 181 7.98 -4.42 -37.10
CA GLU A 181 8.17 -5.52 -38.05
C GLU A 181 6.83 -6.21 -38.40
N ILE A 182 5.94 -6.39 -37.42
CA ILE A 182 4.58 -6.91 -37.67
C ILE A 182 3.83 -5.99 -38.65
N ALA A 183 3.84 -4.68 -38.42
CA ALA A 183 3.21 -3.71 -39.31
C ALA A 183 3.80 -3.75 -40.73
N ARG A 184 5.11 -3.93 -40.85
CA ARG A 184 5.80 -4.08 -42.14
C ARG A 184 5.35 -5.34 -42.87
N VAL A 185 5.24 -6.47 -42.17
CA VAL A 185 4.73 -7.73 -42.74
C VAL A 185 3.29 -7.58 -43.20
N GLU A 186 2.42 -6.91 -42.43
CA GLU A 186 1.05 -6.65 -42.84
C GLU A 186 0.97 -5.77 -44.10
N GLN A 187 1.82 -4.76 -44.22
CA GLN A 187 1.90 -3.94 -45.41
C GLN A 187 2.37 -4.75 -46.63
N LEU A 188 3.39 -5.59 -46.46
CA LEU A 188 3.85 -6.49 -47.52
C LEU A 188 2.77 -7.49 -47.94
N ARG A 189 2.01 -8.03 -46.97
CA ARG A 189 0.88 -8.92 -47.24
C ARG A 189 -0.20 -8.22 -48.06
N LYS A 190 -0.54 -6.97 -47.74
CA LYS A 190 -1.49 -6.16 -48.53
C LYS A 190 -0.99 -5.91 -49.95
N ARG A 191 0.30 -5.59 -50.11
CA ARG A 191 0.92 -5.39 -51.43
C ARG A 191 0.90 -6.68 -52.27
N LEU A 192 1.23 -7.82 -51.66
CA LEU A 192 1.18 -9.12 -52.32
C LEU A 192 -0.24 -9.43 -52.82
N ALA A 193 -1.26 -9.27 -51.97
CA ALA A 193 -2.65 -9.46 -52.36
C ALA A 193 -3.09 -8.53 -53.50
N GLY A 194 -2.62 -7.27 -53.51
CA GLY A 194 -2.86 -6.35 -54.61
C GLY A 194 -2.23 -6.78 -55.93
N ILE A 195 -1.01 -7.31 -55.89
CA ILE A 195 -0.32 -7.87 -57.07
C ILE A 195 -1.04 -9.12 -57.56
N GLU A 196 -1.41 -10.04 -56.66
CA GLU A 196 -2.20 -11.24 -57.02
C GLU A 196 -3.55 -10.87 -57.64
N GLY A 197 -4.20 -9.80 -57.18
CA GLY A 197 -5.43 -9.29 -57.79
C GLY A 197 -5.23 -8.70 -59.19
N ALA A 198 -4.09 -8.05 -59.44
CA ALA A 198 -3.75 -7.45 -60.73
C ALA A 198 -3.27 -8.49 -61.76
N VAL A 199 -2.54 -9.50 -61.29
CA VAL A 199 -2.03 -10.62 -62.08
C VAL A 199 -3.12 -11.69 -62.11
N GLY A 200 -4.10 -11.54 -62.99
CA GLY A 200 -5.26 -12.44 -63.06
C GLY A 200 -4.91 -13.95 -63.06
N PRO A 201 -5.85 -14.83 -62.67
CA PRO A 201 -5.59 -16.21 -62.21
C PRO A 201 -4.82 -17.11 -63.19
N ARG A 202 -4.77 -16.78 -64.49
CA ARG A 202 -4.02 -17.51 -65.52
C ARG A 202 -2.49 -17.31 -65.46
N LEU A 203 -2.00 -16.20 -64.91
CA LEU A 203 -0.56 -15.92 -64.79
C LEU A 203 0.02 -16.45 -63.47
N LEU A 204 -0.78 -16.45 -62.40
CA LEU A 204 -0.40 -17.00 -61.09
C LEU A 204 -0.15 -18.52 -61.11
N SER A 205 -0.86 -19.28 -61.97
CA SER A 205 -0.66 -20.72 -62.14
C SER A 205 0.64 -21.09 -62.87
N ARG A 206 1.41 -20.10 -63.36
CA ARG A 206 2.64 -20.31 -64.13
C ARG A 206 3.91 -20.05 -63.33
N VAL A 207 3.77 -19.51 -62.11
CA VAL A 207 4.88 -19.07 -61.24
C VAL A 207 5.06 -19.97 -60.01
N LYS A 208 4.04 -20.78 -59.65
CA LYS A 208 4.19 -21.91 -58.72
C LYS A 208 4.97 -23.04 -59.37
#